data_AF-A0A497T217-F1
#
_entry.id   AF-A0A497T217-F1
#
_cell.length_a   1.000
_cell.length_b   1.000
_cell.length_c   1.000
_cell.angle_alpha   90.00
_cell.angle_beta   90.00
_cell.angle_gamma   90.00
#
_symmetry.space_group_name_H-M   'P 1'
#
loop_
_entity.id
_entity.type
_entity.pdbx_description
1 polymer ?
#
loop_
_entity_poly.entity_id
_entity_poly.type
_entity_poly.pdbx_seq_one_letter_code
_entity_poly.pdbx_strand_id
1 'polypeptide(L)'
;MEETKLRVPEGNEVIGIVEEKLGGAHFKVYCMDDKIRICRIPGSKKRDMWIDLDMVVLVRPWEAQPDDRGDIIAKYNEQQINELKRKGFLK
;
A
#
# COMPACT_ATOMS: atom_id res chain seq x y z
N MET A 1 25.29 0.00 4.02
CA MET A 1 24.22 0.32 3.05
C MET A 1 23.10 -0.63 3.40
N GLU A 2 22.10 -0.17 4.16
CA GLU A 2 21.03 -1.03 4.62
C GLU A 2 20.16 -1.38 3.40
N GLU A 3 20.29 -2.62 2.91
CA GLU A 3 19.45 -3.17 1.87
C GLU A 3 18.00 -2.98 2.29
N THR A 4 17.34 -1.96 1.75
CA THR A 4 15.93 -1.71 2.01
C THR A 4 15.16 -2.78 1.23
N LYS A 5 15.08 -3.98 1.82
CA LYS A 5 14.57 -5.20 1.21
C LYS A 5 13.26 -4.89 0.49
N LEU A 6 13.31 -4.89 -0.85
CA LEU A 6 12.16 -4.58 -1.67
C LEU A 6 11.10 -5.64 -1.43
N ARG A 7 9.99 -5.26 -0.80
CA ARG A 7 8.88 -6.16 -0.59
C ARG A 7 8.01 -6.16 -1.84
N VAL A 8 8.09 -7.22 -2.61
CA VAL A 8 7.17 -7.43 -3.73
C VAL A 8 5.78 -7.84 -3.20
N PRO A 9 4.69 -7.49 -3.89
CA PRO A 9 3.38 -8.03 -3.55
C PRO A 9 3.37 -9.55 -3.69
N GLU A 10 2.92 -10.26 -2.64
CA GLU A 10 2.80 -11.72 -2.63
C GLU A 10 1.36 -12.16 -2.32
N GLY A 11 0.88 -13.20 -3.02
CA GLY A 11 -0.47 -13.74 -2.83
C GLY A 11 -1.57 -12.75 -3.22
N ASN A 12 -2.43 -12.39 -2.26
CA ASN A 12 -3.54 -11.43 -2.45
C ASN A 12 -3.13 -9.96 -2.18
N GLU A 13 -1.83 -9.67 -2.01
CA GLU A 13 -1.38 -8.30 -1.81
C GLU A 13 -1.42 -7.50 -3.13
N VAL A 14 -1.85 -6.25 -3.04
CA VAL A 14 -1.96 -5.34 -4.18
C VAL A 14 -1.22 -4.04 -3.89
N ILE A 15 -0.57 -3.49 -4.90
CA ILE A 15 0.03 -2.16 -4.80
C ILE A 15 -1.07 -1.14 -5.04
N GLY A 16 -1.05 -0.04 -4.30
CA GLY A 16 -1.97 1.07 -4.52
C GLY A 16 -1.35 2.43 -4.22
N ILE A 17 -2.05 3.47 -4.62
CA ILE A 17 -1.68 4.88 -4.44
C ILE A 17 -2.72 5.51 -3.52
N VAL A 18 -2.25 6.25 -2.53
CA VAL A 18 -3.13 6.93 -1.57
C VAL A 18 -3.77 8.14 -2.24
N GLU A 19 -5.10 8.09 -2.42
CA GLU A 19 -5.87 9.20 -2.98
C GLU A 19 -6.38 10.17 -1.90
N GLU A 20 -6.76 9.67 -0.73
CA GLU A 20 -7.37 10.52 0.30
C GLU A 20 -7.07 10.02 1.72
N LYS A 21 -6.96 10.96 2.67
CA LYS A 21 -6.84 10.66 4.10
C LYS A 21 -8.22 10.79 4.77
N LEU A 22 -8.79 9.66 5.20
CA LEU A 22 -10.11 9.62 5.84
C LEU A 22 -10.04 9.87 7.36
N GLY A 23 -8.84 9.88 7.94
CA GLY A 23 -8.62 10.04 9.38
C GLY A 23 -8.77 8.74 10.16
N GLY A 24 -8.40 8.76 11.44
CA GLY A 24 -8.48 7.56 12.29
C GLY A 24 -7.62 6.38 11.83
N ALA A 25 -6.54 6.64 11.08
CA ALA A 25 -5.71 5.64 10.37
C ALA A 25 -6.41 4.90 9.22
N HIS A 26 -7.46 5.50 8.64
CA HIS A 26 -8.07 5.06 7.39
C HIS A 26 -7.65 5.97 6.24
N PHE A 27 -7.42 5.35 5.09
CA PHE A 27 -6.98 6.00 3.87
C PHE A 27 -7.76 5.40 2.70
N LYS A 28 -8.11 6.24 1.73
CA LYS A 28 -8.65 5.80 0.46
C LYS A 28 -7.48 5.52 -0.48
N VAL A 29 -7.38 4.27 -0.95
CA VAL A 29 -6.25 3.82 -1.77
C VAL A 29 -6.78 3.29 -3.11
N TYR A 30 -6.30 3.88 -4.20
CA TYR A 30 -6.50 3.38 -5.54
C TYR A 30 -5.53 2.22 -5.80
N CYS A 31 -6.05 1.02 -5.91
CA CYS A 31 -5.24 -0.18 -6.09
C CYS A 31 -5.03 -0.44 -7.58
N MET A 32 -3.91 -1.08 -7.94
CA MET A 32 -3.55 -1.39 -9.33
C MET A 32 -4.47 -2.40 -10.02
N ASP A 33 -5.38 -3.03 -9.27
CA ASP A 33 -6.44 -3.89 -9.80
C ASP A 33 -7.73 -3.10 -10.14
N ASP A 34 -7.60 -1.77 -10.29
CA ASP A 34 -8.68 -0.85 -10.68
C ASP A 34 -9.78 -0.66 -9.62
N LYS A 35 -9.47 -0.99 -8.36
CA LYS A 35 -10.41 -0.89 -7.23
C LYS A 35 -9.96 0.17 -6.23
N ILE A 36 -10.93 0.90 -5.70
CA ILE A 36 -10.73 1.88 -4.64
C ILE A 36 -11.12 1.23 -3.31
N ARG A 37 -10.16 1.11 -2.40
CA ARG A 37 -10.36 0.48 -1.09
C ARG A 37 -10.16 1.46 0.05
N ILE A 38 -10.98 1.31 1.08
CA ILE A 38 -10.72 1.93 2.38
C ILE A 38 -9.72 1.05 3.12
N CYS A 39 -8.49 1.53 3.18
CA CYS A 39 -7.39 0.81 3.79
C CYS A 39 -7.10 1.35 5.20
N ARG A 40 -6.89 0.44 6.15
CA ARG A 40 -6.53 0.77 7.53
C ARG A 40 -5.05 0.54 7.77
N ILE A 41 -4.40 1.36 8.59
CA ILE A 41 -3.07 1.02 9.13
C ILE A 41 -3.24 0.20 10.43
N PRO A 42 -2.74 -1.04 10.49
CA PRO A 42 -2.74 -1.84 11.72
C PRO A 42 -2.03 -1.09 12.84
N GLY A 43 -2.55 -1.16 14.07
CA GLY A 43 -2.02 -0.40 15.21
C GLY A 43 -0.54 -0.65 15.49
N SER A 44 -0.05 -1.87 15.22
CA SER A 44 1.36 -2.24 15.33
C SER A 44 2.28 -1.44 14.39
N LYS A 45 1.77 -0.99 13.24
CA LYS A 45 2.52 -0.24 12.22
C LYS A 45 2.23 1.26 12.24
N LYS A 46 1.19 1.69 12.98
CA LYS A 46 0.76 3.09 13.03
C LYS A 46 1.81 4.05 13.59
N ARG A 47 2.73 3.58 14.45
CA ARG A 47 3.79 4.42 15.05
C ARG A 47 4.90 4.79 14.06
N ASP A 48 5.27 3.86 13.18
CA ASP A 48 6.43 4.01 12.28
C ASP A 48 6.05 4.33 10.84
N MET A 49 4.74 4.34 10.52
CA MET A 49 4.26 4.47 9.15
C MET A 49 3.64 5.84 8.90
N TRP A 50 4.49 6.79 8.49
CA TRP A 50 4.03 8.06 7.90
C TRP A 50 3.55 7.84 6.47
N ILE A 51 2.28 8.15 6.22
CA ILE A 51 1.64 8.05 4.90
C ILE A 51 1.06 9.41 4.51
N ASP A 52 1.35 9.81 3.29
CA ASP A 52 0.80 11.00 2.66
C ASP A 52 0.01 10.68 1.39
N LEU A 53 -0.66 11.70 0.84
CA LEU A 53 -1.27 11.64 -0.48
C LEU A 53 -0.22 11.32 -1.55
N ASP A 54 -0.64 10.67 -2.63
CA ASP A 54 0.22 10.24 -3.75
C ASP A 54 1.35 9.27 -3.39
N MET A 55 1.41 8.78 -2.15
CA MET A 55 2.37 7.76 -1.77
C MET A 55 1.93 6.38 -2.26
N VAL A 56 2.90 5.60 -2.75
CA VAL A 56 2.69 4.21 -3.16
C VAL A 56 2.82 3.31 -1.93
N VAL A 57 1.81 2.46 -1.74
CA VAL A 57 1.67 1.60 -0.58
C VAL A 57 1.36 0.17 -1.00
N LEU A 58 1.71 -0.78 -0.13
CA LEU A 58 1.32 -2.17 -0.26
C LEU A 58 0.07 -2.38 0.59
N VAL A 59 -1.00 -2.83 -0.05
CA VAL A 59 -2.29 -3.12 0.55
C VAL A 59 -2.53 -4.61 0.57
N ARG A 60 -3.05 -5.12 1.69
CA ARG A 60 -3.60 -6.46 1.79
C ARG A 60 -5.12 -6.34 1.91
N PRO A 61 -5.90 -6.68 0.88
CA PRO A 61 -7.35 -6.74 0.95
C PRO A 61 -7.82 -7.70 2.05
N TRP A 62 -8.97 -7.41 2.65
CA TRP A 62 -9.56 -8.29 3.66
C TRP A 62 -10.19 -9.53 3.01
N GLU A 63 -10.13 -10.68 3.69
CA GLU A 63 -10.74 -11.91 3.17
C GLU A 63 -12.27 -11.82 3.07
N ALA A 64 -12.92 -11.09 3.99
CA ALA A 64 -14.37 -10.94 4.01
C ALA A 64 -14.90 -9.85 3.06
N GLN A 65 -14.11 -8.79 2.81
CA GLN A 65 -14.47 -7.65 1.96
C GLN A 65 -13.25 -7.24 1.10
N PRO A 66 -12.83 -8.10 0.14
CA PRO A 66 -11.61 -7.88 -0.62
C PRO A 66 -11.71 -6.72 -1.62
N ASP A 67 -12.92 -6.26 -1.95
CA ASP A 67 -13.13 -5.21 -2.95
C ASP A 67 -13.25 -3.82 -2.32
N ASP A 68 -13.74 -3.74 -1.07
CA ASP A 68 -14.01 -2.48 -0.38
C ASP A 68 -12.96 -2.13 0.68
N ARG A 69 -12.33 -3.15 1.31
CA ARG A 69 -11.48 -2.95 2.49
C ARG A 69 -10.14 -3.65 2.39
N GLY A 70 -9.15 -3.09 3.08
CA GLY A 70 -7.82 -3.68 3.20
C GLY A 70 -7.02 -3.08 4.35
N ASP A 71 -5.82 -3.62 4.54
CA ASP A 71 -4.82 -3.09 5.47
C ASP A 71 -3.58 -2.63 4.72
N ILE A 72 -3.07 -1.45 5.07
CA ILE A 72 -1.77 -0.98 4.59
C ILE A 72 -0.67 -1.65 5.40
N ILE A 73 0.15 -2.45 4.73
CA ILE A 73 1.18 -3.27 5.38
C ILE A 73 2.58 -2.72 5.18
N ALA A 74 2.83 -1.92 4.15
CA ALA A 74 4.10 -1.28 3.88
C ALA A 74 3.90 -0.04 3.00
N LYS A 75 4.88 0.87 3.03
CA LYS A 75 5.01 1.97 2.09
C LYS A 75 6.27 1.78 1.26
N TYR A 76 6.25 2.28 0.03
CA TYR A 76 7.42 2.28 -0.84
C TYR A 76 8.05 3.66 -0.89
N ASN A 77 9.38 3.70 -0.88
CA ASN A 77 10.13 4.90 -1.21
C ASN A 77 10.30 5.01 -2.74
N GLU A 78 10.79 6.16 -3.21
CA GLU A 78 10.99 6.42 -4.65
C GLU A 78 11.92 5.39 -5.33
N GLN A 79 12.96 4.94 -4.64
CA GLN A 79 13.90 3.94 -5.15
C GLN A 79 13.20 2.59 -5.37
N GLN A 80 12.42 2.15 -4.38
CA GLN A 80 11.64 0.92 -4.43
C GLN A 80 10.55 0.99 -5.49
N ILE A 81 9.89 2.14 -5.66
CA ILE A 81 8.93 2.38 -6.74
C ILE A 81 9.60 2.20 -8.09
N ASN A 82 10.79 2.78 -8.29
CA ASN A 82 11.55 2.61 -9.52
C ASN A 82 11.97 1.16 -9.76
N GLU A 83 12.33 0.41 -8.72
CA GLU A 83 12.60 -1.02 -8.83
C GLU A 83 11.34 -1.83 -9.18
N LEU A 84 10.18 -1.51 -8.60
CA LEU A 84 8.90 -2.16 -8.94
C LEU A 84 8.51 -1.90 -10.40
N LYS A 85 8.73 -0.67 -10.89
CA LYS A 85 8.55 -0.32 -12.31
C LYS A 85 9.48 -1.13 -13.20
N ARG A 86 10.77 -1.20 -12.85
CA ARG A 86 11.77 -1.98 -13.60
C ARG A 86 11.44 -3.48 -13.63
N LYS A 87 10.87 -4.02 -12.56
CA LYS A 87 10.45 -5.42 -12.46
C LYS A 87 9.08 -5.69 -13.13
N GLY A 88 8.37 -4.66 -13.59
CA GLY A 88 7.07 -4.78 -14.26
C GLY A 88 5.88 -4.97 -13.32
N PHE A 89 6.05 -4.72 -12.01
CA PHE A 89 4.94 -4.77 -11.03
C PHE A 89 4.15 -3.47 -10.97
N LEU A 90 4.74 -2.37 -11.41
CA LEU A 90 4.13 -1.05 -11.46
C LEU A 90 4.23 -0.56 -12.90
N LYS A 91 3.10 -0.30 -13.56
CA LYS A 91 3.07 0.16 -14.96
C LYS A 91 3.00 1.68 -15.03
#